data_AF-A0A9D4GML5-F1
#
_entry.id   AF-A0A9D4GML5-F1
#
_cell.length_a   1.000
_cell.length_b   1.000
_cell.length_c   1.000
_cell.angle_alpha   90.00
_cell.angle_beta   90.00
_cell.angle_gamma   90.00
#
_symmetry.space_group_name_H-M   'P 1'
#
loop_
_entity.id
_entity.type
_entity.pdbx_description
1 polymer ?
#
loop_
_entity_poly.entity_id
_entity_poly.type
_entity_poly.pdbx_seq_one_letter_code
_entity_poly.pdbx_strand_id
1 'polypeptide(L)'
;MIKQIHDLGCNFTVWVHPFFESDSQSVQDASNNGYFLRESDSYGPALTSWWNGNTSGILDVADSGAVTWFIEKMNSIRNKYGVDSFKFDAGEMTYIPNIYTSYNTAPNPCNIYPGQYVSRWRQRQIRIIAKRSEAHTGLRNAHKS
;
A
#
# COMPACT_ATOMS: atom_id res chain seq x y z
N MET A 1 -5.21 -17.74 18.90
CA MET A 1 -4.89 -16.31 19.10
C MET A 1 -6.05 -15.39 18.78
N ILE A 2 -6.42 -15.12 17.51
CA ILE A 2 -7.47 -14.12 17.18
C ILE A 2 -8.81 -14.45 17.86
N LYS A 3 -9.27 -15.71 17.79
CA LYS A 3 -10.47 -16.15 18.51
C LYS A 3 -10.43 -15.85 20.01
N GLN A 4 -9.27 -16.01 20.67
CA GLN A 4 -9.15 -15.73 22.11
C GLN A 4 -9.26 -14.22 22.40
N ILE A 5 -8.78 -13.36 21.50
CA ILE A 5 -8.94 -11.91 21.60
C ILE A 5 -10.42 -11.54 21.46
N HIS A 6 -11.14 -12.20 20.54
CA HIS A 6 -12.59 -12.05 20.41
C HIS A 6 -13.35 -12.57 21.63
N ASP A 7 -12.93 -13.69 22.21
CA ASP A 7 -13.54 -14.25 23.44
C ASP A 7 -13.37 -13.29 24.64
N LEU A 8 -12.37 -12.41 24.61
CA LEU A 8 -12.17 -11.32 25.58
C LEU A 8 -12.98 -10.04 25.24
N GLY A 9 -13.84 -10.07 24.22
CA GLY A 9 -14.65 -8.93 23.79
C GLY A 9 -13.86 -7.84 23.04
N CYS A 10 -12.64 -8.14 22.60
CA CYS A 10 -11.75 -7.19 21.93
C CYS A 10 -11.72 -7.42 20.41
N ASN A 11 -11.58 -6.34 19.63
CA ASN A 11 -11.37 -6.44 18.19
C ASN A 11 -9.89 -6.66 17.86
N PHE A 12 -9.62 -7.33 16.74
CA PHE A 12 -8.27 -7.56 16.22
C PHE A 12 -8.02 -6.72 14.96
N THR A 13 -7.05 -5.80 15.05
CA THR A 13 -6.63 -4.95 13.94
C THR A 13 -5.21 -5.30 13.51
N VAL A 14 -5.00 -5.41 12.19
CA VAL A 14 -3.66 -5.66 11.62
C VAL A 14 -3.12 -4.43 10.93
N TRP A 15 -1.80 -4.28 10.90
CA TRP A 15 -1.13 -3.20 10.19
C TRP A 15 -0.87 -3.61 8.73
N VAL A 16 -1.03 -2.67 7.82
CA VAL A 16 -0.86 -2.86 6.38
C VAL A 16 -0.07 -1.69 5.81
N HIS A 17 0.88 -1.97 4.94
CA HIS A 17 1.65 -0.99 4.19
C HIS A 17 1.57 -1.27 2.67
N PRO A 18 1.84 -0.28 1.80
CA PRO A 18 1.78 -0.46 0.35
C PRO A 18 3.07 -1.06 -0.26
N PHE A 19 4.04 -1.46 0.56
CA PHE A 19 5.32 -2.02 0.11
C PHE A 19 5.33 -3.53 0.02
N PHE A 20 6.01 -4.05 -0.98
CA PHE A 20 6.11 -5.47 -1.27
C PHE A 20 7.59 -5.84 -1.42
N GLU A 21 8.11 -6.58 -0.44
CA GLU A 21 9.47 -7.14 -0.44
C GLU A 21 9.52 -8.47 -1.17
N SER A 22 10.73 -8.84 -1.63
CA SER A 22 10.96 -10.01 -2.48
C SER A 22 10.45 -11.32 -1.87
N ASP A 23 10.28 -12.32 -2.73
CA ASP A 23 10.02 -13.72 -2.37
C ASP A 23 8.62 -14.07 -1.85
N SER A 24 7.64 -13.15 -1.98
CA SER A 24 6.22 -13.49 -1.76
C SER A 24 5.47 -13.72 -3.08
N GLN A 25 4.51 -14.65 -3.06
CA GLN A 25 3.58 -14.85 -4.18
C GLN A 25 2.84 -13.56 -4.54
N SER A 26 2.56 -12.70 -3.56
CA SER A 26 1.88 -11.41 -3.79
C SER A 26 2.71 -10.45 -4.64
N VAL A 27 4.04 -10.51 -4.55
CA VAL A 27 4.94 -9.69 -5.39
C VAL A 27 4.91 -10.20 -6.83
N GLN A 28 4.94 -11.51 -7.03
CA GLN A 28 4.83 -12.10 -8.36
C GLN A 28 3.48 -11.78 -9.00
N ASP A 29 2.38 -11.93 -8.26
CA ASP A 29 1.04 -11.59 -8.71
C ASP A 29 0.96 -10.12 -9.12
N ALA A 30 1.42 -9.20 -8.26
CA ALA A 30 1.39 -7.76 -8.53
C ALA A 30 2.29 -7.36 -9.70
N SER A 31 3.48 -7.96 -9.81
CA SER A 31 4.42 -7.72 -10.91
C SER A 31 3.84 -8.18 -12.25
N ASN A 32 3.25 -9.38 -12.30
CA ASN A 32 2.66 -9.94 -13.52
C ASN A 32 1.46 -9.12 -14.02
N ASN A 33 0.71 -8.50 -13.09
CA ASN A 33 -0.42 -7.63 -13.42
C ASN A 33 -0.02 -6.16 -13.58
N GLY A 34 1.25 -5.81 -13.37
CA GLY A 34 1.76 -4.44 -13.53
C GLY A 34 1.21 -3.45 -12.52
N TYR A 35 0.89 -3.91 -11.29
CA TYR A 35 0.25 -3.15 -10.22
C TYR A 35 1.20 -2.31 -9.36
N PHE A 36 2.49 -2.28 -9.69
CA PHE A 36 3.46 -1.41 -9.02
C PHE A 36 3.64 -0.09 -9.77
N LEU A 37 4.05 0.94 -9.02
CA LEU A 37 4.71 2.09 -9.63
C LEU A 37 5.89 1.58 -10.46
N ARG A 38 6.16 2.22 -11.60
CA ARG A 38 7.19 1.77 -12.56
C ARG A 38 8.33 2.76 -12.61
N GLU A 39 9.53 2.29 -12.94
CA GLU A 39 10.62 3.19 -13.31
C GLU A 39 10.22 4.01 -14.56
N SER A 40 10.80 5.19 -14.76
CA SER A 40 10.44 6.05 -15.91
C SER A 40 10.93 5.52 -17.25
N ASP A 41 12.02 4.75 -17.24
CA ASP A 41 12.75 4.26 -18.41
C ASP A 41 12.57 2.75 -18.64
N SER A 42 11.84 2.07 -17.75
CA SER A 42 11.60 0.63 -17.86
C SER A 42 10.16 0.27 -17.49
N TYR A 43 9.73 -0.92 -17.92
CA TYR A 43 8.45 -1.51 -17.47
C TYR A 43 8.56 -2.20 -16.10
N GLY A 44 9.74 -2.16 -15.47
CA GLY A 44 9.99 -2.76 -14.16
C GLY A 44 9.41 -1.91 -13.01
N PRO A 45 9.20 -2.53 -11.83
CA PRO A 45 8.72 -1.82 -10.65
C PRO A 45 9.74 -0.79 -10.17
N ALA A 46 9.26 0.41 -9.82
CA ALA A 46 10.06 1.40 -9.12
C ALA A 46 10.33 0.93 -7.70
N LEU A 47 11.60 0.82 -7.36
CA LEU A 47 12.02 0.27 -6.07
C LEU A 47 12.23 1.40 -5.06
N THR A 48 11.84 1.14 -3.81
CA THR A 48 12.03 2.07 -2.70
C THR A 48 12.62 1.39 -1.48
N SER A 49 13.09 2.23 -0.55
CA SER A 49 13.42 1.83 0.81
C SER A 49 12.45 2.48 1.80
N TRP A 50 12.05 1.73 2.82
CA TRP A 50 11.17 2.15 3.91
C TRP A 50 11.77 1.69 5.25
N TRP A 51 11.13 2.02 6.38
CA TRP A 51 11.73 1.79 7.71
C TRP A 51 12.02 0.31 8.03
N ASN A 52 11.44 -0.64 7.29
CA ASN A 52 11.60 -2.07 7.53
C ASN A 52 12.11 -2.85 6.29
N GLY A 53 12.52 -2.15 5.22
CA GLY A 53 12.99 -2.81 4.00
C GLY A 53 13.73 -1.89 3.05
N ASN A 54 14.72 -2.44 2.36
CA ASN A 54 15.62 -1.64 1.51
C ASN A 54 15.27 -1.71 0.02
N THR A 55 14.58 -2.76 -0.41
CA THR A 55 14.24 -3.01 -1.81
C THR A 55 12.80 -3.50 -1.91
N SER A 56 11.85 -2.59 -2.09
CA SER A 56 10.43 -2.92 -2.15
C SER A 56 9.74 -2.25 -3.33
N GLY A 57 8.84 -2.99 -3.98
CA GLY A 57 7.88 -2.40 -4.92
C GLY A 57 6.78 -1.66 -4.16
N ILE A 58 6.25 -0.59 -4.76
CA ILE A 58 5.14 0.19 -4.19
C ILE A 58 3.89 -0.02 -5.03
N LEU A 59 2.77 -0.35 -4.38
CA LEU A 59 1.47 -0.42 -5.05
C LEU A 59 1.11 0.88 -5.76
N ASP A 60 0.69 0.79 -7.01
CA ASP A 60 0.17 1.92 -7.77
C ASP A 60 -1.30 2.17 -7.44
N VAL A 61 -1.54 3.07 -6.48
CA VAL A 61 -2.90 3.40 -6.02
C VAL A 61 -3.71 4.22 -7.04
N ALA A 62 -3.08 4.66 -8.14
CA ALA A 62 -3.80 5.29 -9.25
C ALA A 62 -4.48 4.26 -10.17
N ASP A 63 -3.97 3.04 -10.20
CA ASP A 63 -4.60 1.92 -10.90
C ASP A 63 -5.75 1.35 -10.07
N SER A 64 -6.98 1.45 -10.60
CA SER A 64 -8.14 0.85 -9.96
C SER A 64 -8.07 -0.68 -9.87
N GLY A 65 -7.38 -1.34 -10.82
CA GLY A 65 -7.11 -2.77 -10.80
C GLY A 65 -6.21 -3.15 -9.63
N ALA A 66 -5.08 -2.46 -9.47
CA ALA A 66 -4.16 -2.64 -8.35
C ALA A 66 -4.84 -2.45 -6.99
N VAL A 67 -5.65 -1.39 -6.86
CA VAL A 67 -6.42 -1.13 -5.64
C VAL A 67 -7.43 -2.24 -5.37
N THR A 68 -8.18 -2.67 -6.39
CA THR A 68 -9.19 -3.74 -6.24
C THR A 68 -8.54 -5.04 -5.80
N TRP A 69 -7.47 -5.45 -6.48
CA TRP A 69 -6.68 -6.64 -6.12
C TRP A 69 -6.17 -6.59 -4.68
N PHE A 70 -5.66 -5.43 -4.24
CA PHE A 70 -5.16 -5.27 -2.89
C PHE A 70 -6.27 -5.40 -1.83
N ILE A 71 -7.45 -4.82 -2.12
CA ILE A 71 -8.65 -4.94 -1.28
C ILE A 71 -9.11 -6.38 -1.16
N GLU A 72 -9.10 -7.13 -2.26
CA GLU A 72 -9.48 -8.54 -2.28
C GLU A 72 -8.55 -9.40 -1.41
N LYS A 73 -7.23 -9.15 -1.44
CA LYS A 73 -6.27 -9.81 -0.55
C LYS A 73 -6.58 -9.52 0.93
N MET A 74 -6.88 -8.28 1.29
CA MET A 74 -7.27 -7.93 2.66
C MET A 74 -8.60 -8.57 3.08
N ASN A 75 -9.60 -8.59 2.19
CA ASN A 75 -10.87 -9.27 2.45
C ASN A 75 -10.68 -10.78 2.65
N SER A 76 -9.78 -11.40 1.89
CA SER A 76 -9.40 -12.81 2.08
C SER A 76 -8.80 -13.04 3.48
N ILE A 77 -7.90 -12.16 3.93
CA ILE A 77 -7.31 -12.22 5.28
C ILE A 77 -8.39 -12.06 6.36
N ARG A 78 -9.27 -11.07 6.23
CA ARG A 78 -10.41 -10.86 7.14
C ARG A 78 -11.27 -12.12 7.24
N ASN A 79 -11.69 -12.67 6.10
CA ASN A 79 -12.61 -13.81 6.07
C ASN A 79 -11.93 -15.09 6.59
N LYS A 80 -10.65 -15.29 6.28
CA LYS A 80 -9.92 -16.51 6.65
C LYS A 80 -9.53 -16.53 8.14
N TYR A 81 -9.13 -15.40 8.70
CA TYR A 81 -8.52 -15.35 10.03
C TYR A 81 -9.36 -14.60 11.07
N GLY A 82 -10.43 -13.92 10.66
CA GLY A 82 -11.28 -13.13 11.57
C GLY A 82 -10.68 -11.76 11.92
N VAL A 83 -9.98 -11.11 10.98
CA VAL A 83 -9.47 -9.75 11.19
C VAL A 83 -10.62 -8.74 11.10
N ASP A 84 -10.81 -7.95 12.15
CA ASP A 84 -11.89 -6.97 12.21
C ASP A 84 -11.57 -5.72 11.41
N SER A 85 -10.29 -5.33 11.35
CA SER A 85 -9.91 -4.01 10.87
C SER A 85 -8.45 -3.94 10.40
N PHE A 86 -8.15 -2.96 9.56
CA PHE A 86 -6.82 -2.76 8.96
C PHE A 86 -6.35 -1.33 9.20
N LYS A 87 -5.23 -1.17 9.92
CA LYS A 87 -4.55 0.11 10.07
C LYS A 87 -3.55 0.26 8.94
N PHE A 88 -3.68 1.31 8.15
CA PHE A 88 -2.78 1.57 7.04
C PHE A 88 -1.66 2.52 7.47
N ASP A 89 -0.44 2.14 7.16
CA ASP A 89 0.78 2.87 7.48
C ASP A 89 1.60 3.15 6.21
N ALA A 90 2.63 3.97 6.35
CA ALA A 90 3.60 4.30 5.32
C ALA A 90 3.05 5.04 4.08
N GLY A 91 1.99 5.81 4.28
CA GLY A 91 1.39 6.64 3.23
C GLY A 91 2.12 7.95 2.97
N GLU A 92 3.35 8.13 3.44
CA GLU A 92 4.12 9.37 3.31
C GLU A 92 4.85 9.48 1.97
N MET A 93 5.03 10.73 1.50
CA MET A 93 5.74 11.02 0.25
C MET A 93 7.22 10.64 0.30
N THR A 94 7.81 10.54 1.50
CA THR A 94 9.24 10.24 1.71
C THR A 94 9.63 8.82 1.30
N TYR A 95 8.66 7.92 1.11
CA TYR A 95 8.89 6.56 0.64
C TYR A 95 8.61 6.37 -0.85
N ILE A 96 8.16 7.41 -1.56
CA ILE A 96 7.92 7.34 -3.01
C ILE A 96 9.23 7.68 -3.75
N PRO A 97 9.66 6.89 -4.75
CA PRO A 97 10.83 7.19 -5.57
C PRO A 97 10.74 8.58 -6.19
N ASN A 98 11.88 9.23 -6.38
CA ASN A 98 11.92 10.57 -6.97
C ASN A 98 11.45 10.60 -8.43
N ILE A 99 11.65 9.48 -9.14
CA ILE A 99 11.29 9.32 -10.54
C ILE A 99 10.49 8.03 -10.65
N TYR A 100 9.24 8.13 -11.12
CA TYR A 100 8.38 6.97 -11.33
C TYR A 100 7.29 7.29 -12.36
N THR A 101 6.70 6.24 -12.92
CA THR A 101 5.50 6.27 -13.76
C THR A 101 4.36 5.54 -13.05
N SER A 102 3.16 6.11 -13.14
CA SER A 102 1.92 5.55 -12.58
C SER A 102 0.88 5.31 -13.68
N TYR A 103 -0.15 4.51 -13.41
CA TYR A 103 -1.19 4.08 -14.33
C TYR A 103 -1.98 5.27 -14.90
N ASN A 104 -2.11 5.29 -16.24
CA ASN A 104 -2.69 6.39 -17.01
C ASN A 104 -2.02 7.76 -16.82
N THR A 105 -0.75 7.73 -16.46
CA THR A 105 0.11 8.92 -16.40
C THR A 105 1.13 8.75 -17.51
N ALA A 106 1.31 9.77 -18.37
CA ALA A 106 2.37 9.74 -19.37
C ALA A 106 3.72 9.45 -18.69
N PRO A 107 4.71 8.83 -19.36
CA PRO A 107 6.06 8.74 -18.81
C PRO A 107 6.52 10.18 -18.55
N ASN A 108 6.57 10.53 -17.26
CA ASN A 108 6.76 11.89 -16.74
C ASN A 108 5.62 12.89 -16.97
N PRO A 109 4.75 13.11 -15.97
CA PRO A 109 4.25 14.42 -15.65
C PRO A 109 4.94 14.86 -14.36
N CYS A 110 5.79 15.88 -14.37
CA CYS A 110 6.22 16.59 -13.16
C CYS A 110 5.07 17.14 -12.28
N ASN A 111 3.81 16.72 -12.49
CA ASN A 111 2.60 17.26 -11.92
C ASN A 111 1.65 16.23 -11.29
N ILE A 112 2.00 14.94 -11.21
CA ILE A 112 1.36 14.08 -10.19
C ILE A 112 2.19 14.24 -8.94
N TYR A 113 1.98 15.39 -8.30
CA TYR A 113 2.54 15.69 -7.00
C TYR A 113 2.39 14.44 -6.12
N PRO A 114 3.44 13.99 -5.41
CA PRO A 114 3.36 12.89 -4.46
C PRO A 114 2.17 13.03 -3.48
N GLY A 115 1.69 14.26 -3.22
CA GLY A 115 0.45 14.53 -2.47
C GLY A 115 -0.84 13.97 -3.10
N GLN A 116 -0.91 13.80 -4.42
CA GLN A 116 -2.01 13.11 -5.09
C GLN A 116 -2.01 11.60 -4.81
N TYR A 117 -0.84 10.96 -4.78
CA TYR A 117 -0.72 9.56 -4.37
C TYR A 117 -1.20 9.40 -2.93
N VAL A 118 -0.68 10.24 -2.01
CA VAL A 118 -1.08 10.23 -0.60
C VAL A 118 -2.58 10.48 -0.42
N SER A 119 -3.14 11.45 -1.15
CA SER A 119 -4.58 11.74 -1.07
C SER A 119 -5.44 10.62 -1.63
N ARG A 120 -5.00 9.93 -2.70
CA ARG A 120 -5.68 8.75 -3.25
C ARG A 120 -5.58 7.57 -2.29
N TRP A 121 -4.41 7.32 -1.72
CA TRP A 121 -4.22 6.32 -0.67
C TRP A 121 -5.20 6.58 0.49
N ARG A 122 -5.25 7.81 1.01
CA ARG A 122 -6.20 8.23 2.05
C ARG A 122 -7.66 8.04 1.65
N GLN A 123 -8.06 8.44 0.45
CA GLN A 123 -9.45 8.30 0.01
C GLN A 123 -9.86 6.83 -0.17
N ARG A 124 -8.93 5.96 -0.57
CA ARG A 124 -9.20 4.54 -0.86
C ARG A 124 -9.25 3.74 0.43
N GLN A 125 -8.41 4.09 1.40
CA GLN A 125 -8.53 3.64 2.79
C GLN A 125 -9.95 3.84 3.32
N ILE A 126 -10.53 5.05 3.20
CA ILE A 126 -11.89 5.33 3.70
C ILE A 126 -12.95 4.36 3.10
N ARG A 127 -12.80 3.92 1.85
CA ARG A 127 -13.73 2.98 1.20
C ARG A 127 -13.62 1.56 1.73
N ILE A 128 -12.44 1.15 2.17
CA ILE A 128 -12.15 -0.18 2.75
C ILE A 128 -12.54 -0.21 4.23
N ILE A 129 -12.42 0.94 4.90
CA ILE A 129 -12.47 1.15 6.35
C ILE A 129 -13.87 1.48 6.88
N ALA A 130 -14.91 1.48 6.04
CA ALA A 130 -16.26 1.95 6.39
C ALA A 130 -16.92 1.30 7.64
N LYS A 131 -16.27 0.33 8.32
CA LYS A 131 -16.63 -0.13 9.67
C LYS A 131 -15.47 -0.25 10.69
N ARG A 132 -14.58 0.75 10.83
CA ARG A 132 -13.67 1.02 11.99
C ARG A 132 -12.19 0.67 11.78
N SER A 133 -11.41 1.60 11.23
CA SER A 133 -9.93 1.53 11.24
C SER A 133 -9.32 2.92 11.18
N GLU A 134 -8.09 3.05 11.66
CA GLU A 134 -7.33 4.31 11.69
C GLU A 134 -6.33 4.38 10.54
N ALA A 135 -6.07 5.59 10.05
CA ALA A 135 -5.22 5.87 8.91
C ALA A 135 -4.31 7.05 9.23
N HIS A 136 -2.99 6.91 9.04
CA HIS A 136 -2.04 8.00 9.13
C HIS A 136 -1.39 8.25 7.77
N THR A 137 -1.47 9.50 7.30
CA THR A 137 -0.83 9.97 6.06
C THR A 137 -0.31 11.38 6.30
N GLY A 138 0.90 11.73 5.81
CA GLY A 138 1.47 13.06 6.02
C GLY A 138 2.89 13.23 5.50
N LEU A 139 3.46 14.42 5.73
CA LEU A 139 4.90 14.68 5.59
C LEU A 139 5.56 14.31 6.92
N ARG A 140 6.23 13.16 6.98
CA ARG A 140 7.12 12.82 8.10
C ARG A 140 8.54 12.69 7.58
N ASN A 141 9.45 13.46 8.17
CA ASN A 141 10.87 13.21 8.02
C ASN A 141 11.14 11.88 8.74
N ALA A 142 11.33 10.81 7.98
CA ALA A 142 11.86 9.57 8.53
C ALA A 142 13.26 9.90 9.05
N HIS A 143 13.44 9.90 10.37
CA HIS A 143 14.77 9.91 10.95
C HIS A 143 15.44 8.61 10.50
N LYS A 144 16.28 8.71 9.46
CA LYS A 144 17.29 7.69 9.17
C LYS A 144 18.28 7.76 10.34
N SER A 145 18.17 6.80 11.27
CA SER A 145 19.21 6.51 12.26
C SER A 145 20.39 5.83 11.60
#